data_AF-A0A0F0HKI2-F1
#
_entry.id   AF-A0A0F0HKI2-F1
#
_cell.length_a   1.000
_cell.length_b   1.000
_cell.length_c   1.000
_cell.angle_alpha   90.00
_cell.angle_beta   90.00
_cell.angle_gamma   90.00
#
_symmetry.space_group_name_H-M   'P 1'
#
loop_
_entity.id
_entity.type
_entity.pdbx_description
1 polymer ?
#
loop_
_entity_poly.entity_id
_entity_poly.type
_entity_poly.pdbx_seq_one_letter_code
_entity_poly.pdbx_strand_id
1 'polypeptide(L)'
;GNAGQGNYAAANSFLDALAARRRAAGIPATSLAWGLWAEDGGMAGELAELDVRRMTRGGAAALSIDDGLALFDASAALPDAVLVPARLDLAGLRAQAAESGQVPALLRGLVRPPARRATASVVETDPAAALRQRLAGLPADEQERILLELVCGQVAAVLGYAGASAVQPSHAFRELGFDSLTAVELRNRLNAVTGLRLPATLIFDYPSPVDLVGHLRTVIPQDGTATAPSVFAELDRLAEALAAAPADEETGARVTLRLQALLVQWRVTATPDRSADDDRDLESATDDELFDLLDDELETS
;
A
#
# COMPACT_ATOMS: atom_id res chain seq x y z
N GLY A 1 7.93 0.49 17.22
CA GLY A 1 8.16 -0.88 17.73
C GLY A 1 7.96 -1.88 16.60
N ASN A 2 8.55 -3.07 16.73
CA ASN A 2 8.43 -4.15 15.74
C ASN A 2 7.24 -5.07 16.03
N ALA A 3 6.81 -5.85 15.04
CA ALA A 3 5.78 -6.87 15.22
C ALA A 3 6.22 -7.89 16.29
N GLY A 4 5.28 -8.41 17.09
CA GLY A 4 5.57 -9.33 18.21
C GLY A 4 6.11 -8.64 19.48
N GLN A 5 6.51 -7.37 19.41
CA GLN A 5 7.08 -6.63 20.53
C GLN A 5 6.08 -5.63 21.17
N GLY A 6 4.78 -5.93 21.16
CA GLY A 6 3.75 -5.01 21.67
C GLY A 6 3.97 -4.60 23.13
N ASN A 7 4.19 -5.58 24.01
CA ASN A 7 4.48 -5.35 25.43
C ASN A 7 5.77 -4.54 25.63
N TYR A 8 6.81 -4.87 24.85
CA TYR A 8 8.09 -4.17 24.88
C TYR A 8 7.95 -2.72 24.40
N ALA A 9 7.23 -2.49 23.30
CA ALA A 9 6.98 -1.16 22.76
C ALA A 9 6.16 -0.30 23.73
N ALA A 10 5.13 -0.88 24.37
CA ALA A 10 4.34 -0.18 25.38
C ALA A 10 5.18 0.23 26.60
N ALA A 11 6.02 -0.67 27.10
CA ALA A 11 6.92 -0.38 28.21
C ALA A 11 7.93 0.74 27.88
N ASN A 12 8.55 0.69 26.69
CA ASN A 12 9.49 1.72 26.26
C ASN A 12 8.78 3.07 26.00
N SER A 13 7.59 3.05 25.40
CA SER A 13 6.80 4.27 25.20
C SER A 13 6.42 4.96 26.51
N PHE A 14 6.19 4.18 27.58
CA PHE A 14 5.98 4.73 28.92
C PHE A 14 7.22 5.47 29.44
N LEU A 15 8.42 4.92 29.23
CA LEU A 15 9.67 5.57 29.64
C LEU A 15 9.91 6.89 28.89
N ASP A 16 9.62 6.91 27.58
CA ASP A 16 9.69 8.12 26.75
C ASP A 16 8.73 9.21 27.28
N ALA A 17 7.48 8.84 27.53
CA ALA A 17 6.48 9.75 28.07
C ALA A 17 6.85 10.25 29.48
N LEU A 18 7.43 9.39 30.31
CA LEU A 18 7.89 9.75 31.66
C LEU A 18 9.03 10.77 31.59
N ALA A 19 10.02 10.57 30.72
CA ALA A 19 11.13 11.50 30.54
C ALA A 19 10.64 12.86 30.04
N ALA A 20 9.75 12.87 29.04
CA ALA A 20 9.12 14.09 28.53
C ALA A 20 8.34 14.82 29.64
N ARG A 21 7.53 14.11 30.43
CA ARG A 21 6.76 14.70 31.53
C ARG A 21 7.65 15.30 32.62
N ARG A 22 8.76 14.63 32.97
CA ARG A 22 9.72 15.15 33.96
C ARG A 22 10.37 16.43 33.48
N ARG A 23 10.83 16.49 32.22
CA ARG A 23 11.42 17.72 31.66
C ARG A 23 10.42 18.87 31.61
N ALA A 24 9.17 18.60 31.22
CA ALA A 24 8.10 19.61 31.24
C ALA A 24 7.85 20.18 32.65
N ALA A 25 8.15 19.41 33.71
CA ALA A 25 8.08 19.83 35.11
C ALA A 25 9.40 20.43 35.64
N GLY A 26 10.41 20.67 34.79
CA GLY A 26 11.72 21.18 35.19
C GLY A 26 12.62 20.16 35.87
N ILE A 27 12.26 18.87 35.83
CA ILE A 27 13.02 17.78 36.45
C ILE A 27 13.88 17.10 35.39
N PRO A 28 15.20 16.94 35.62
CA PRO A 28 16.07 16.22 34.68
C PRO A 28 15.60 14.77 34.47
N ALA A 29 15.51 14.37 33.21
CA ALA A 29 15.24 13.01 32.76
C ALA A 29 15.61 12.87 31.28
N THR A 30 16.15 11.73 30.88
CA THR A 30 16.43 11.41 29.48
C THR A 30 16.02 9.97 29.21
N SER A 31 15.26 9.75 28.14
CA SER A 31 14.99 8.42 27.59
C SER A 31 15.80 8.24 26.31
N LEU A 32 16.49 7.11 26.19
CA LEU A 32 17.30 6.75 25.04
C LEU A 32 16.69 5.51 24.37
N ALA A 33 16.01 5.70 23.25
CA ALA A 33 15.44 4.63 22.46
C ALA A 33 16.51 4.05 21.53
N TRP A 34 17.30 3.12 22.07
CA TRP A 34 18.45 2.54 21.38
C TRP A 34 18.08 1.76 20.11
N GLY A 35 18.91 1.93 19.08
CA GLY A 35 18.94 1.05 17.91
C GLY A 35 19.54 -0.33 18.21
N LEU A 36 19.72 -1.12 17.15
CA LEU A 36 20.29 -2.46 17.24
C LEU A 36 21.75 -2.42 17.70
N TRP A 37 22.16 -3.34 18.59
CA TRP A 37 23.55 -3.52 19.02
C TRP A 37 24.16 -4.76 18.36
N ALA A 38 25.45 -4.71 18.06
CA ALA A 38 26.16 -5.75 17.33
C ALA A 38 26.65 -6.93 18.19
N GLU A 39 26.50 -6.89 19.51
CA GLU A 39 26.99 -7.95 20.40
C GLU A 39 26.09 -9.19 20.45
N ASP A 40 26.76 -10.35 20.42
CA ASP A 40 26.18 -11.66 20.70
C ASP A 40 26.04 -11.85 22.22
N GLY A 41 24.85 -11.58 22.77
CA GLY A 41 24.54 -11.83 24.19
C GLY A 41 23.58 -10.87 24.89
N GLY A 42 23.08 -9.83 24.20
CA GLY A 42 22.04 -8.94 24.71
C GLY A 42 20.63 -9.28 24.21
N MET A 43 19.64 -8.41 24.46
CA MET A 43 18.27 -8.54 23.92
C MET A 43 18.24 -8.67 22.38
N ALA A 44 19.28 -8.19 21.68
CA ALA A 44 19.43 -8.34 20.24
C ALA A 44 19.92 -9.74 19.82
N GLY A 45 20.62 -10.47 20.69
CA GLY A 45 21.08 -11.84 20.44
C GLY A 45 19.97 -12.88 20.53
N GLU A 46 18.82 -12.54 21.11
CA GLU A 46 17.60 -13.37 21.09
C GLU A 46 16.76 -13.19 19.82
N LEU A 47 17.10 -12.20 18.96
CA LEU A 47 16.40 -11.98 17.71
C LEU A 47 16.79 -13.08 16.70
N ALA A 48 15.80 -13.61 16.00
CA ALA A 48 16.07 -14.50 14.88
C ALA A 48 16.90 -13.77 13.83
N GLU A 49 17.80 -14.46 13.13
CA GLU A 49 18.62 -13.86 12.07
C GLU A 49 17.77 -13.13 11.00
N LEU A 50 16.56 -13.62 10.75
CA LEU A 50 15.60 -13.00 9.85
C LEU A 50 15.15 -11.61 10.34
N ASP A 51 14.95 -11.43 11.64
CA ASP A 51 14.56 -10.15 12.24
C ASP A 51 15.70 -9.14 12.17
N VAL A 52 16.93 -9.58 12.44
CA VAL A 52 18.14 -8.77 12.26
C VAL A 52 18.28 -8.32 10.81
N ARG A 53 18.17 -9.24 9.84
CA ARG A 53 18.24 -8.93 8.40
C ARG A 53 17.12 -8.00 7.93
N ARG A 54 15.92 -8.07 8.53
CA ARG A 54 14.82 -7.14 8.25
C ARG A 54 15.13 -5.75 8.77
N MET A 55 15.61 -5.62 10.01
CA MET A 55 15.99 -4.33 10.60
C MET A 55 17.10 -3.66 9.81
N THR A 56 18.12 -4.41 9.40
CA THR A 56 19.22 -3.90 8.56
C THR A 56 18.72 -3.39 7.20
N ARG A 57 17.78 -4.09 6.55
CA ARG A 57 17.13 -3.61 5.32
C ARG A 57 16.23 -2.39 5.53
N GLY A 58 15.63 -2.26 6.72
CA GLY A 58 14.94 -1.03 7.14
C GLY A 58 15.88 0.17 7.35
N GLY A 59 17.18 0.01 7.10
CA GLY A 59 18.20 1.03 7.23
C GLY A 59 18.78 1.17 8.63
N ALA A 60 18.43 0.30 9.57
CA ALA A 60 19.01 0.30 10.92
C ALA A 60 20.24 -0.62 10.96
N ALA A 61 21.43 -0.05 10.99
CA ALA A 61 22.67 -0.80 11.14
C ALA A 61 22.95 -1.10 12.63
N ALA A 62 23.64 -2.19 12.90
CA ALA A 62 24.05 -2.54 14.26
C ALA A 62 25.15 -1.58 14.77
N LEU A 63 25.00 -1.14 16.01
CA LEU A 63 25.97 -0.32 16.75
C LEU A 63 27.05 -1.21 17.36
N SER A 64 28.31 -0.82 17.20
CA SER A 64 29.39 -1.36 18.04
C SER A 64 29.25 -0.80 19.47
N ILE A 65 29.93 -1.42 20.43
CA ILE A 65 30.01 -0.88 21.80
C ILE A 65 30.59 0.53 21.79
N ASP A 66 31.67 0.73 21.04
CA ASP A 66 32.35 2.03 20.96
C ASP A 66 31.42 3.12 20.39
N ASP A 67 30.69 2.81 19.31
CA ASP A 67 29.69 3.72 18.72
C ASP A 67 28.56 4.00 19.73
N GLY A 68 28.10 2.96 20.44
CA GLY A 68 27.06 3.07 21.46
C GLY A 68 27.45 3.98 22.63
N LEU A 69 28.67 3.82 23.17
CA LEU A 69 29.21 4.65 24.24
C LEU A 69 29.41 6.10 23.77
N ALA A 70 29.94 6.31 22.56
CA ALA A 70 30.07 7.65 22.00
C ALA A 70 28.71 8.36 21.84
N LEU A 71 27.68 7.62 21.42
CA LEU A 71 26.32 8.14 21.33
C LEU A 71 25.68 8.40 22.70
N PHE A 72 26.01 7.61 23.73
CA PHE A 72 25.58 7.86 25.11
C PHE A 72 26.13 9.19 25.61
N ASP A 73 27.44 9.41 25.45
CA ASP A 73 28.10 10.65 25.85
C ASP A 73 27.53 11.86 25.09
N ALA A 74 27.31 11.72 23.78
CA ALA A 74 26.68 12.76 22.96
C ALA A 74 25.25 13.07 23.43
N SER A 75 24.48 12.05 23.82
CA SER A 75 23.11 12.22 24.29
C SER A 75 23.02 12.97 25.62
N ALA A 76 24.02 12.83 26.48
CA ALA A 76 24.10 13.55 27.76
C ALA A 76 24.26 15.07 27.58
N ALA A 77 24.81 15.50 26.44
CA ALA A 77 25.01 16.92 26.12
C ALA A 77 23.77 17.60 25.49
N LEU A 78 22.73 16.83 25.13
CA LEU A 78 21.58 17.34 24.39
C LEU A 78 20.39 17.74 25.29
N PRO A 79 19.67 18.84 24.95
CA PRO A 79 18.55 19.36 25.74
C PRO A 79 17.21 18.66 25.45
N ASP A 80 17.21 17.55 24.69
CA ASP A 80 16.01 16.77 24.37
C ASP A 80 15.72 15.66 25.38
N ALA A 81 14.45 15.53 25.77
CA ALA A 81 14.00 14.52 26.75
C ALA A 81 14.05 13.08 26.23
N VAL A 82 13.87 12.92 24.92
CA VAL A 82 13.79 11.63 24.24
C VAL A 82 14.70 11.71 23.03
N LEU A 83 15.65 10.79 22.97
CA LEU A 83 16.62 10.67 21.87
C LEU A 83 16.59 9.25 21.34
N VAL A 84 16.96 9.09 20.07
CA VAL A 84 17.05 7.79 19.39
C VAL A 84 18.50 7.56 18.95
N PRO A 85 19.37 6.99 19.80
CA PRO A 85 20.72 6.67 19.41
C PRO A 85 20.70 5.43 18.52
N ALA A 86 20.87 5.63 17.22
CA ALA A 86 20.84 4.57 16.22
C ALA A 86 21.78 4.86 15.07
N ARG A 87 22.38 3.80 14.52
CA ARG A 87 23.16 3.88 13.28
C ARG A 87 22.24 3.67 12.09
N LEU A 88 22.16 4.65 11.19
CA LEU A 88 21.34 4.56 9.99
C LEU A 88 22.22 4.36 8.75
N ASP A 89 21.95 3.32 7.97
CA ASP A 89 22.51 3.14 6.63
C ASP A 89 21.71 3.97 5.61
N LEU A 90 21.97 5.28 5.60
CA LEU A 90 21.34 6.20 4.67
C LEU A 90 21.72 5.92 3.20
N ALA A 91 22.85 5.25 2.94
CA ALA A 91 23.27 4.91 1.59
C ALA A 91 22.45 3.74 1.04
N GLY A 92 22.32 2.67 1.81
CA GLY A 92 21.47 1.52 1.49
C GLY A 92 20.00 1.94 1.33
N LEU A 93 19.49 2.79 2.22
CA LEU A 93 18.13 3.33 2.12
C LEU A 93 17.90 4.13 0.83
N ARG A 94 18.89 4.92 0.38
CA ARG A 94 18.79 5.67 -0.89
C ARG A 94 18.79 4.75 -2.10
N ALA A 95 19.63 3.71 -2.10
CA ALA A 95 19.67 2.72 -3.17
C ALA A 95 18.33 1.98 -3.28
N GLN A 96 17.81 1.51 -2.15
CA GLN A 96 16.50 0.85 -2.11
C GLN A 96 15.36 1.79 -2.54
N ALA A 97 15.41 3.06 -2.15
CA ALA A 97 14.43 4.05 -2.58
C ALA A 97 14.49 4.31 -4.10
N ALA A 98 15.68 4.29 -4.70
CA ALA A 98 15.85 4.45 -6.14
C ALA A 98 15.29 3.24 -6.92
N GLU A 99 15.43 2.03 -6.39
CA GLU A 99 14.91 0.79 -7.01
C GLU A 99 13.41 0.61 -6.82
N SER A 100 12.90 0.85 -5.61
CA SER A 100 11.50 0.56 -5.24
C SER A 100 10.56 1.77 -5.35
N GLY A 101 11.11 2.98 -5.46
CA GLY A 101 10.35 4.23 -5.41
C GLY A 101 9.74 4.54 -4.04
N GLN A 102 10.03 3.74 -3.00
CA GLN A 102 9.41 3.86 -1.68
C GLN A 102 10.43 4.21 -0.59
N VAL A 103 10.08 5.18 0.26
CA VAL A 103 10.82 5.54 1.48
C VAL A 103 9.86 5.49 2.66
N PRO A 104 10.20 4.79 3.76
CA PRO A 104 9.39 4.78 4.98
C PRO A 104 9.09 6.21 5.45
N ALA A 105 7.84 6.48 5.86
CA ALA A 105 7.37 7.84 6.14
C ALA A 105 8.25 8.58 7.16
N LEU A 106 8.70 7.88 8.21
CA LEU A 106 9.59 8.43 9.25
C LEU A 106 10.97 8.83 8.73
N LEU A 107 11.43 8.27 7.61
CA LEU A 107 12.78 8.48 7.07
C LEU A 107 12.83 9.46 5.88
N ARG A 108 11.68 9.95 5.41
CA ARG A 108 11.61 10.90 4.27
C ARG A 108 12.35 12.22 4.52
N GLY A 109 12.48 12.62 5.78
CA GLY A 109 13.28 13.79 6.17
C GLY A 109 14.80 13.58 6.07
N LEU A 110 15.26 12.34 6.18
CA LEU A 110 16.68 11.96 6.19
C LEU A 110 17.16 11.45 4.81
N VAL A 111 16.23 10.85 4.08
CA VAL A 111 16.45 10.28 2.75
C VAL A 111 15.64 11.11 1.76
N ARG A 112 16.28 12.12 1.17
CA ARG A 112 15.74 12.75 -0.04
C ARG A 112 15.94 11.77 -1.20
N PRO A 113 14.88 11.24 -1.83
CA PRO A 113 15.05 10.60 -3.12
C PRO A 113 15.69 11.61 -4.07
N PRO A 114 16.61 11.19 -4.95
CA PRO A 114 17.18 12.11 -5.92
C PRO A 114 16.03 12.82 -6.65
N ALA A 115 16.06 14.15 -6.66
CA ALA A 115 15.16 14.93 -7.48
C ALA A 115 15.33 14.39 -8.90
N ARG A 116 14.27 13.77 -9.42
CA ARG A 116 14.24 13.18 -10.75
C ARG A 116 14.53 14.34 -11.72
N ARG A 117 15.80 14.53 -12.07
CA ARG A 117 16.19 15.47 -13.13
C ARG A 117 15.53 14.91 -14.37
N ALA A 118 14.48 15.58 -14.81
CA ALA A 118 13.87 15.36 -16.10
C ALA A 118 14.91 15.76 -17.18
N THR A 119 15.88 14.89 -17.40
CA THR A 119 16.67 14.87 -18.63
C THR A 119 15.98 13.89 -19.56
N ALA A 120 15.66 14.40 -20.74
CA ALA A 120 14.83 13.79 -21.77
C ALA A 120 15.16 12.31 -22.07
N SER A 121 14.07 11.56 -22.29
CA SER A 121 13.98 10.30 -23.04
C SER A 121 15.01 9.20 -22.71
N VAL A 122 14.84 8.56 -21.57
CA VAL A 122 14.84 7.10 -21.56
C VAL A 122 13.39 6.74 -21.27
N VAL A 123 12.76 5.95 -22.14
CA VAL A 123 11.45 5.37 -21.84
C VAL A 123 11.65 4.56 -20.55
N GLU A 124 11.23 5.09 -19.39
CA GLU A 124 11.03 4.28 -18.20
C GLU A 124 9.95 3.27 -18.59
N THR A 125 10.38 2.10 -19.07
CA THR A 125 9.46 1.02 -19.39
C THR A 125 8.73 0.68 -18.11
N ASP A 126 7.43 0.93 -18.06
CA ASP A 126 6.55 0.49 -16.99
C ASP A 126 6.86 -0.99 -16.69
N PRO A 127 7.32 -1.35 -15.47
CA PRO A 127 7.70 -2.72 -15.14
C PRO A 127 6.59 -3.72 -15.45
N ALA A 128 5.32 -3.31 -15.29
CA ALA A 128 4.16 -4.12 -15.62
C ALA A 128 4.02 -4.33 -17.13
N ALA A 129 4.25 -3.29 -17.94
CA ALA A 129 4.29 -3.39 -19.39
C ALA A 129 5.46 -4.27 -19.88
N ALA A 130 6.64 -4.14 -19.28
CA ALA A 130 7.81 -4.98 -19.59
C ALA A 130 7.53 -6.45 -19.27
N LEU A 131 6.89 -6.74 -18.13
CA LEU A 131 6.49 -8.10 -17.75
C LEU A 131 5.47 -8.67 -18.74
N ARG A 132 4.42 -7.89 -19.10
CA ARG A 132 3.42 -8.33 -20.09
C ARG A 132 4.06 -8.61 -21.45
N GLN A 133 4.93 -7.74 -21.93
CA GLN A 133 5.65 -7.95 -23.18
C GLN A 133 6.52 -9.21 -23.16
N ARG A 134 7.17 -9.51 -22.02
CA ARG A 134 8.00 -10.69 -21.85
C ARG A 134 7.18 -11.99 -21.79
N LEU A 135 5.92 -11.93 -21.36
CA LEU A 135 5.01 -13.08 -21.32
C LEU A 135 4.23 -13.25 -22.64
N ALA A 136 4.02 -12.18 -23.39
CA ALA A 136 3.23 -12.18 -24.62
C ALA A 136 3.79 -13.16 -25.66
N GLY A 137 2.93 -14.04 -26.16
CA GLY A 137 3.28 -15.02 -27.19
C GLY A 137 4.08 -16.23 -26.71
N LEU A 138 4.43 -16.33 -25.42
CA LEU A 138 5.08 -17.51 -24.86
C LEU A 138 4.06 -18.61 -24.52
N PRO A 139 4.45 -19.89 -24.64
CA PRO A 139 3.62 -21.00 -24.18
C PRO A 139 3.49 -21.00 -22.65
N ALA A 140 2.44 -21.66 -22.17
CA ALA A 140 1.99 -21.58 -20.78
C ALA A 140 3.05 -22.02 -19.75
N ASP A 141 3.87 -22.99 -20.10
CA ASP A 141 4.99 -23.53 -19.32
C ASP A 141 6.16 -22.54 -19.21
N GLU A 142 6.47 -21.82 -20.30
CA GLU A 142 7.48 -20.78 -20.29
C GLU A 142 7.04 -19.55 -19.49
N GLN A 143 5.75 -19.17 -19.59
CA GLN A 143 5.17 -18.11 -18.76
C GLN A 143 5.24 -18.46 -17.27
N GLU A 144 4.86 -19.70 -16.90
CA GLU A 144 4.94 -20.18 -15.52
C GLU A 144 6.37 -20.11 -14.98
N ARG A 145 7.37 -20.52 -15.78
CA ARG A 145 8.78 -20.46 -15.37
C ARG A 145 9.25 -19.03 -15.08
N ILE A 146 8.87 -18.07 -15.94
CA ILE A 146 9.22 -16.65 -15.75
C ILE A 146 8.54 -16.06 -14.51
N LEU A 147 7.25 -16.37 -14.32
CA LEU A 147 6.51 -15.93 -13.15
C LEU A 147 7.03 -16.56 -11.86
N LEU A 148 7.46 -17.82 -11.90
CA LEU A 148 8.06 -18.51 -10.75
C LEU A 148 9.38 -17.87 -10.37
N GLU A 149 10.24 -17.56 -11.34
CA GLU A 149 11.48 -16.82 -11.09
C GLU A 149 11.19 -15.43 -10.47
N LEU A 150 10.20 -14.72 -10.98
CA LEU A 150 9.76 -13.42 -10.43
C LEU A 150 9.28 -13.57 -8.98
N VAL A 151 8.37 -14.49 -8.70
CA VAL A 151 7.80 -14.70 -7.36
C VAL A 151 8.88 -15.14 -6.39
N CYS A 152 9.71 -16.14 -6.73
CA CYS A 152 10.82 -16.58 -5.90
C CYS A 152 11.85 -15.46 -5.68
N GLY A 153 12.10 -14.61 -6.68
CA GLY A 153 12.93 -13.41 -6.53
C GLY A 153 12.37 -12.42 -5.51
N GLN A 154 11.06 -12.15 -5.55
CA GLN A 154 10.42 -11.27 -4.55
C GLN A 154 10.40 -11.91 -3.16
N VAL A 155 10.18 -13.21 -3.07
CA VAL A 155 10.24 -13.96 -1.81
C VAL A 155 11.63 -13.89 -1.19
N ALA A 156 12.67 -14.17 -1.97
CA ALA A 156 14.05 -14.05 -1.53
C ALA A 156 14.35 -12.60 -1.09
N ALA A 157 13.87 -11.61 -1.83
CA ALA A 157 14.04 -10.21 -1.52
C ALA A 157 13.26 -9.74 -0.28
N VAL A 158 12.20 -10.43 0.14
CA VAL A 158 11.46 -10.16 1.40
C VAL A 158 12.12 -10.90 2.56
N LEU A 159 12.50 -12.17 2.38
CA LEU A 159 13.08 -13.00 3.44
C LEU A 159 14.60 -12.81 3.65
N GLY A 160 15.29 -12.15 2.71
CA GLY A 160 16.73 -11.90 2.80
C GLY A 160 17.58 -13.11 2.42
N TYR A 161 17.10 -13.90 1.46
CA TYR A 161 17.86 -14.98 0.85
C TYR A 161 18.77 -14.44 -0.26
N ALA A 162 19.84 -15.18 -0.57
CA ALA A 162 20.84 -14.78 -1.56
C ALA A 162 20.28 -14.65 -2.99
N GLY A 163 19.13 -15.26 -3.28
CA GLY A 163 18.44 -15.16 -4.57
C GLY A 163 17.27 -16.11 -4.70
N ALA A 164 16.61 -16.08 -5.85
CA ALA A 164 15.43 -16.90 -6.15
C ALA A 164 15.69 -18.42 -6.02
N SER A 165 16.93 -18.86 -6.31
CA SER A 165 17.33 -20.28 -6.23
C SER A 165 17.38 -20.83 -4.80
N ALA A 166 17.43 -19.97 -3.78
CA ALA A 166 17.40 -20.37 -2.38
C ALA A 166 15.96 -20.58 -1.85
N VAL A 167 14.93 -20.28 -2.66
CA VAL A 167 13.52 -20.44 -2.29
C VAL A 167 13.02 -21.80 -2.77
N GLN A 168 12.46 -22.59 -1.87
CA GLN A 168 11.76 -23.84 -2.22
C GLN A 168 10.35 -23.51 -2.76
N PRO A 169 10.06 -23.70 -4.06
CA PRO A 169 8.83 -23.16 -4.64
C PRO A 169 7.55 -23.89 -4.22
N SER A 170 7.67 -25.13 -3.74
CA SER A 170 6.56 -25.97 -3.28
C SER A 170 6.30 -25.85 -1.78
N HIS A 171 7.17 -25.17 -1.03
CA HIS A 171 6.97 -24.97 0.41
C HIS A 171 5.93 -23.89 0.66
N ALA A 172 5.17 -24.07 1.74
CA ALA A 172 4.20 -23.06 2.13
C ALA A 172 4.94 -21.78 2.57
N PHE A 173 4.36 -20.61 2.30
CA PHE A 173 4.92 -19.32 2.72
C PHE A 173 5.20 -19.27 4.23
N ARG A 174 4.35 -19.90 5.06
CA ARG A 174 4.57 -20.02 6.50
C ARG A 174 5.84 -20.79 6.85
N GLU A 175 6.11 -21.88 6.14
CA GLU A 175 7.33 -22.69 6.32
C GLU A 175 8.58 -21.97 5.83
N LEU A 176 8.42 -21.09 4.83
CA LEU A 176 9.47 -20.20 4.36
C LEU A 176 9.74 -19.02 5.32
N GLY A 177 8.90 -18.81 6.34
CA GLY A 177 9.08 -17.74 7.33
C GLY A 177 8.25 -16.47 7.08
N PHE A 178 7.15 -16.57 6.32
CA PHE A 178 6.19 -15.47 6.19
C PHE A 178 5.29 -15.33 7.41
N ASP A 179 5.04 -14.08 7.76
CA ASP A 179 4.10 -13.60 8.76
C ASP A 179 3.16 -12.55 8.15
N SER A 180 2.25 -11.99 8.95
CA SER A 180 1.28 -10.99 8.49
C SER A 180 1.90 -9.73 7.88
N LEU A 181 3.13 -9.35 8.25
CA LEU A 181 3.78 -8.14 7.74
C LEU A 181 4.51 -8.41 6.42
N THR A 182 5.27 -9.50 6.36
CA THR A 182 5.96 -9.92 5.14
C THR A 182 5.00 -10.31 4.04
N ALA A 183 3.80 -10.80 4.39
CA ALA A 183 2.69 -10.97 3.47
C ALA A 183 2.35 -9.67 2.72
N VAL A 184 2.20 -8.58 3.47
CA VAL A 184 1.86 -7.26 2.94
C VAL A 184 3.03 -6.70 2.12
N GLU A 185 4.26 -6.90 2.56
CA GLU A 185 5.44 -6.48 1.81
C GLU A 185 5.55 -7.20 0.46
N LEU A 186 5.43 -8.54 0.44
CA LEU A 186 5.43 -9.32 -0.80
C LEU A 186 4.31 -8.85 -1.74
N ARG A 187 3.10 -8.64 -1.22
CA ARG A 187 1.98 -8.08 -2.00
C ARG A 187 2.30 -6.71 -2.59
N ASN A 188 2.89 -5.80 -1.82
CA ASN A 188 3.28 -4.47 -2.30
C ASN A 188 4.30 -4.56 -3.44
N ARG A 189 5.31 -5.42 -3.28
CA ARG A 189 6.36 -5.63 -4.28
C ARG A 189 5.79 -6.25 -5.55
N LEU A 190 4.93 -7.26 -5.42
CA LEU A 190 4.24 -7.88 -6.55
C LEU A 190 3.35 -6.88 -7.29
N ASN A 191 2.59 -6.04 -6.59
CA ASN A 191 1.79 -4.99 -7.22
C ASN A 191 2.66 -4.01 -8.02
N ALA A 192 3.84 -3.64 -7.50
CA ALA A 192 4.75 -2.73 -8.19
C ALA A 192 5.29 -3.30 -9.51
N VAL A 193 5.60 -4.61 -9.56
CA VAL A 193 6.17 -5.26 -10.75
C VAL A 193 5.12 -5.79 -11.73
N THR A 194 3.92 -6.11 -11.25
CA THR A 194 2.83 -6.65 -12.09
C THR A 194 1.81 -5.59 -12.51
N GLY A 195 1.78 -4.44 -11.84
CA GLY A 195 0.75 -3.41 -12.04
C GLY A 195 -0.64 -3.79 -11.50
N LEU A 196 -0.75 -4.93 -10.81
CA LEU A 196 -2.02 -5.44 -10.28
C LEU A 196 -2.39 -4.80 -8.94
N ARG A 197 -3.66 -4.98 -8.55
CA ARG A 197 -4.17 -4.70 -7.20
C ARG A 197 -4.46 -6.01 -6.47
N LEU A 198 -3.41 -6.66 -5.99
CA LEU A 198 -3.54 -7.93 -5.28
C LEU A 198 -4.11 -7.72 -3.85
N PRO A 199 -4.97 -8.64 -3.38
CA PRO A 199 -5.57 -8.56 -2.04
C PRO A 199 -4.54 -8.82 -0.94
N ALA A 200 -4.82 -8.35 0.29
CA ALA A 200 -3.96 -8.61 1.45
C ALA A 200 -3.97 -10.08 1.90
N THR A 201 -4.98 -10.86 1.49
CA THR A 201 -5.14 -12.29 1.79
C THR A 201 -4.36 -13.20 0.85
N LEU A 202 -3.65 -12.64 -0.15
CA LEU A 202 -3.02 -13.36 -1.26
C LEU A 202 -2.24 -14.61 -0.84
N ILE A 203 -1.39 -14.53 0.18
CA ILE A 203 -0.57 -15.67 0.61
C ILE A 203 -1.34 -16.75 1.39
N PHE A 204 -2.56 -16.44 1.84
CA PHE A 204 -3.46 -17.40 2.47
C PHE A 204 -4.32 -18.10 1.43
N ASP A 205 -4.74 -17.36 0.40
CA ASP A 205 -5.49 -17.89 -0.74
C ASP A 205 -4.60 -18.75 -1.66
N TYR A 206 -3.31 -18.40 -1.75
CA TYR A 206 -2.28 -19.09 -2.54
C TYR A 206 -1.07 -19.38 -1.63
N PRO A 207 -1.04 -20.54 -0.97
CA PRO A 207 -0.14 -20.79 0.15
C PRO A 207 1.32 -21.07 -0.24
N SER A 208 1.62 -21.33 -1.51
CA SER A 208 3.00 -21.54 -2.00
C SER A 208 3.34 -20.61 -3.18
N PRO A 209 4.64 -20.40 -3.47
CA PRO A 209 5.09 -19.71 -4.68
C PRO A 209 4.46 -20.27 -5.97
N VAL A 210 4.34 -21.59 -6.09
CA VAL A 210 3.72 -22.23 -7.27
C VAL A 210 2.23 -21.91 -7.38
N ASP A 211 1.48 -21.98 -6.27
CA ASP A 211 0.05 -21.63 -6.27
C ASP A 211 -0.16 -20.16 -6.67
N LEU A 212 0.71 -19.28 -6.16
CA LEU A 212 0.66 -17.86 -6.46
C LEU A 212 0.98 -17.58 -7.94
N VAL A 213 1.93 -18.30 -8.54
CA VAL A 213 2.20 -18.20 -9.99
C VAL A 213 0.97 -18.60 -10.81
N GLY A 214 0.31 -19.69 -10.43
CA GLY A 214 -0.91 -20.14 -11.07
C GLY A 214 -1.99 -19.05 -11.07
N HIS A 215 -2.16 -18.36 -9.94
CA HIS A 215 -3.05 -17.20 -9.84
C HIS A 215 -2.57 -16.01 -10.68
N LEU A 216 -1.31 -15.59 -10.57
CA LEU A 216 -0.78 -14.44 -11.29
C LEU A 216 -0.93 -14.60 -12.81
N ARG A 217 -0.78 -15.82 -13.35
CA ARG A 217 -1.01 -16.07 -14.77
C ARG A 217 -2.46 -15.79 -15.20
N THR A 218 -3.45 -16.06 -14.35
CA THR A 218 -4.85 -15.81 -14.69
C THR A 218 -5.25 -14.35 -14.58
N VAL A 219 -4.60 -13.58 -13.69
CA VAL A 219 -4.94 -12.17 -13.45
C VAL A 219 -4.07 -11.18 -14.21
N ILE A 220 -2.88 -11.57 -14.69
CA ILE A 220 -2.07 -10.72 -15.56
C ILE A 220 -2.76 -10.64 -16.93
N PRO A 221 -3.11 -9.43 -17.41
CA PRO A 221 -3.68 -9.24 -18.73
C PRO A 221 -2.70 -9.77 -19.79
N GLN A 222 -3.12 -10.79 -20.51
CA GLN A 222 -2.41 -11.24 -21.71
C GLN A 222 -2.77 -10.24 -22.81
N ASP A 223 -1.85 -9.33 -23.15
CA ASP A 223 -2.13 -8.29 -24.14
C ASP A 223 -2.39 -8.93 -25.51
N GLY A 224 -3.68 -8.96 -25.81
CA GLY A 224 -4.34 -9.38 -27.05
C GLY A 224 -5.77 -8.84 -27.12
N THR A 225 -6.43 -8.57 -25.99
CA THR A 225 -7.68 -7.79 -25.90
C THR A 225 -7.92 -7.35 -24.45
N ALA A 226 -7.86 -6.05 -24.16
CA ALA A 226 -8.72 -5.32 -23.21
C ALA A 226 -8.04 -4.02 -22.74
N THR A 227 -8.32 -2.93 -23.45
CA THR A 227 -8.50 -1.63 -22.78
C THR A 227 -9.47 -1.84 -21.61
N ALA A 228 -9.22 -1.25 -20.44
CA ALA A 228 -10.16 -1.27 -19.31
C ALA A 228 -11.59 -1.14 -19.84
N PRO A 229 -12.54 -2.01 -19.45
CA PRO A 229 -13.83 -2.06 -20.10
C PRO A 229 -14.43 -0.67 -20.05
N SER A 230 -14.60 -0.08 -21.23
CA SER A 230 -15.29 1.18 -21.40
C SER A 230 -16.65 1.05 -20.70
N VAL A 231 -17.11 2.12 -20.05
CA VAL A 231 -18.47 2.14 -19.46
C VAL A 231 -19.51 1.67 -20.49
N PHE A 232 -19.28 1.95 -21.77
CA PHE A 232 -20.11 1.48 -22.88
C PHE A 232 -20.03 -0.05 -23.09
N ALA A 233 -18.86 -0.67 -22.94
CA ALA A 233 -18.71 -2.13 -23.06
C ALA A 233 -19.38 -2.89 -21.89
N GLU A 234 -19.47 -2.29 -20.71
CA GLU A 234 -20.27 -2.83 -19.59
C GLU A 234 -21.77 -2.67 -19.86
N LEU A 235 -22.19 -1.55 -20.46
CA LEU A 235 -23.58 -1.33 -20.85
C LEU A 235 -24.03 -2.31 -21.96
N ASP A 236 -23.14 -2.61 -22.92
CA ASP A 236 -23.42 -3.59 -23.98
C ASP A 236 -23.58 -5.01 -23.38
N ARG A 237 -22.69 -5.40 -22.45
CA ARG A 237 -22.84 -6.67 -21.72
C ARG A 237 -24.11 -6.74 -20.87
N LEU A 238 -24.50 -5.63 -20.25
CA LEU A 238 -25.77 -5.56 -19.52
C LEU A 238 -26.96 -5.71 -20.48
N ALA A 239 -26.93 -5.07 -21.65
CA ALA A 239 -27.98 -5.21 -22.65
C ALA A 239 -28.12 -6.67 -23.14
N GLU A 240 -27.01 -7.35 -23.41
CA GLU A 240 -27.01 -8.78 -23.76
C GLU A 240 -27.57 -9.66 -22.63
N ALA A 241 -27.19 -9.39 -21.38
CA ALA A 241 -27.69 -10.13 -20.22
C ALA A 241 -29.19 -9.91 -20.00
N LEU A 242 -29.70 -8.70 -20.25
CA LEU A 242 -31.13 -8.39 -20.17
C LEU A 242 -31.92 -9.03 -21.31
N ALA A 243 -31.35 -9.11 -22.51
CA ALA A 243 -31.97 -9.80 -23.64
C ALA A 243 -32.06 -11.33 -23.43
N ALA A 244 -31.12 -11.90 -22.68
CA ALA A 244 -31.10 -13.32 -22.32
C ALA A 244 -31.92 -13.65 -21.06
N ALA A 245 -32.39 -12.65 -20.31
CA ALA A 245 -33.12 -12.86 -19.07
C ALA A 245 -34.55 -13.37 -19.33
N PRO A 246 -35.14 -14.14 -18.40
CA PRO A 246 -36.53 -14.56 -18.50
C PRO A 246 -37.47 -13.34 -18.58
N ALA A 247 -38.40 -13.36 -19.53
CA ALA A 247 -39.38 -12.30 -19.73
C ALA A 247 -40.62 -12.48 -18.84
N ASP A 248 -40.43 -12.76 -17.56
CA ASP A 248 -41.51 -12.77 -16.57
C ASP A 248 -41.74 -11.37 -15.98
N GLU A 249 -42.99 -11.08 -15.65
CA GLU A 249 -43.45 -9.75 -15.23
C GLU A 249 -42.75 -9.28 -13.93
N GLU A 250 -42.43 -10.22 -13.03
CA GLU A 250 -41.73 -9.95 -11.77
C GLU A 250 -40.25 -9.58 -12.00
N THR A 251 -39.52 -10.35 -12.82
CA THR A 251 -38.13 -10.03 -13.17
C THR A 251 -38.04 -8.73 -13.96
N GLY A 252 -38.95 -8.49 -14.91
CA GLY A 252 -39.04 -7.25 -15.67
C GLY A 252 -39.23 -6.01 -14.79
N ALA A 253 -40.16 -6.07 -13.83
CA ALA A 253 -40.40 -4.97 -12.88
C ALA A 253 -39.16 -4.68 -12.01
N ARG A 254 -38.51 -5.72 -11.47
CA ARG A 254 -37.33 -5.58 -10.60
C ARG A 254 -36.11 -5.03 -11.35
N VAL A 255 -35.88 -5.49 -12.58
CA VAL A 255 -34.82 -4.96 -13.45
C VAL A 255 -35.08 -3.48 -13.75
N THR A 256 -36.31 -3.13 -14.12
CA THR A 256 -36.69 -1.75 -14.47
C THR A 256 -36.44 -0.80 -13.31
N LEU A 257 -36.89 -1.15 -12.10
CA LEU A 257 -36.65 -0.35 -10.90
C LEU A 257 -35.15 -0.15 -10.62
N ARG A 258 -34.34 -1.20 -10.82
CA ARG A 258 -32.90 -1.12 -10.58
C ARG A 258 -32.19 -0.21 -11.59
N LEU A 259 -32.57 -0.27 -12.87
CA LEU A 259 -32.04 0.61 -13.92
C LEU A 259 -32.44 2.07 -13.67
N GLN A 260 -33.69 2.32 -13.27
CA GLN A 260 -34.15 3.66 -12.90
C GLN A 260 -33.37 4.24 -11.71
N ALA A 261 -33.13 3.44 -10.67
CA ALA A 261 -32.33 3.86 -9.52
C ALA A 261 -30.89 4.23 -9.91
N LEU A 262 -30.26 3.43 -10.79
CA LEU A 262 -28.92 3.72 -11.31
C LEU A 262 -28.89 5.00 -12.15
N LEU A 263 -29.92 5.24 -12.98
CA LEU A 263 -30.05 6.48 -13.76
C LEU A 263 -30.24 7.72 -12.88
N VAL A 264 -31.02 7.61 -11.80
CA VAL A 264 -31.17 8.71 -10.82
C VAL A 264 -29.83 9.00 -10.16
N GLN A 265 -29.14 7.97 -9.67
CA GLN A 265 -27.84 8.12 -9.02
C GLN A 265 -26.80 8.73 -9.97
N TRP A 266 -26.77 8.30 -11.23
CA TRP A 266 -25.87 8.87 -12.24
C TRP A 266 -26.16 10.34 -12.51
N ARG A 267 -27.43 10.76 -12.59
CA ARG A 267 -27.78 12.17 -12.77
C ARG A 267 -27.33 13.02 -11.58
N VAL A 268 -27.50 12.54 -10.36
CA VAL A 268 -27.03 13.23 -9.15
C VAL A 268 -25.51 13.42 -9.16
N THR A 269 -24.75 12.42 -9.63
CA THR A 269 -23.27 12.52 -9.69
C THR A 269 -22.76 13.26 -10.92
N ALA A 270 -23.49 13.28 -12.03
CA ALA A 270 -23.07 13.92 -13.28
C ALA A 270 -23.43 15.42 -13.35
N THR A 271 -24.38 15.90 -12.54
CA THR A 271 -24.68 17.33 -12.36
C THR A 271 -24.33 17.78 -10.94
N PRO A 272 -23.05 18.08 -10.64
CA PRO A 272 -22.73 18.86 -9.47
C PRO A 272 -23.11 20.31 -9.79
N ASP A 273 -24.18 20.78 -9.16
CA ASP A 273 -24.60 22.19 -9.06
C ASP A 273 -25.25 22.86 -10.29
N ARG A 274 -26.58 22.87 -10.28
CA ARG A 274 -27.43 23.96 -10.83
C ARG A 274 -28.37 24.47 -9.72
N SER A 275 -27.90 24.50 -8.47
CA SER A 275 -28.68 24.94 -7.32
C SER A 275 -28.06 26.15 -6.61
N ALA A 276 -27.05 26.79 -7.20
CA ALA A 276 -26.48 28.04 -6.68
C ALA A 276 -27.08 29.32 -7.30
N ASP A 277 -28.05 29.22 -8.21
CA ASP A 277 -28.71 30.39 -8.85
C ASP A 277 -30.18 30.58 -8.42
N ASP A 278 -30.85 29.57 -7.84
CA ASP A 278 -32.25 29.69 -7.35
C ASP A 278 -32.36 30.21 -5.90
N ASP A 279 -31.32 30.06 -5.08
CA ASP A 279 -31.30 30.56 -3.70
C ASP A 279 -31.06 32.09 -3.61
N ARG A 280 -30.75 32.75 -4.74
CA ARG A 280 -30.57 34.21 -4.77
C ARG A 280 -31.86 34.97 -5.09
N ASP A 281 -32.84 34.34 -5.74
CA ASP A 281 -34.12 35.00 -6.07
C ASP A 281 -35.13 34.91 -4.92
N LEU A 282 -35.02 33.91 -4.02
CA LEU A 282 -35.91 33.80 -2.85
C LEU A 282 -35.55 34.73 -1.68
N GLU A 283 -34.29 35.15 -1.54
CA GLU A 283 -33.88 36.11 -0.50
C GLU A 283 -34.11 37.58 -0.92
N SER A 284 -34.41 37.86 -2.20
CA SER A 284 -34.73 39.21 -2.69
C SER A 284 -36.17 39.42 -3.14
N ALA A 285 -36.99 38.36 -3.17
CA ALA A 285 -38.41 38.47 -3.52
C ALA A 285 -39.16 39.31 -2.49
N THR A 286 -39.95 40.26 -2.98
CA THR A 286 -40.83 41.06 -2.12
C THR A 286 -42.09 40.28 -1.78
N ASP A 287 -42.72 40.57 -0.63
CA ASP A 287 -43.90 39.81 -0.13
C ASP A 287 -45.01 39.68 -1.19
N ASP A 288 -45.16 40.64 -2.10
CA ASP A 288 -46.15 40.60 -3.17
C ASP A 288 -45.81 39.59 -4.28
N GLU A 289 -44.53 39.30 -4.54
CA GLU A 289 -44.09 38.31 -5.56
C GLU A 289 -44.20 36.86 -5.06
N LEU A 290 -44.19 36.66 -3.73
CA LEU A 290 -44.38 35.36 -3.09
C LEU A 290 -45.84 34.87 -3.15
N PHE A 291 -46.82 35.78 -3.23
CA PHE A 291 -48.24 35.41 -3.33
C PHE A 291 -48.64 35.04 -4.77
N ASP A 292 -48.05 35.66 -5.80
CA ASP A 292 -48.33 35.31 -7.20
C ASP A 292 -47.82 33.90 -7.56
N LEU A 293 -46.73 33.43 -6.94
CA LEU A 293 -46.15 32.11 -7.17
C LEU A 293 -46.98 30.95 -6.56
N LEU A 294 -47.84 31.24 -5.58
CA LEU A 294 -48.73 30.25 -4.96
C LEU A 294 -50.08 30.11 -5.67
N ASP A 295 -50.54 31.14 -6.39
CA ASP A 295 -51.78 31.08 -7.16
C ASP A 295 -51.61 30.29 -8.49
N ASP A 296 -50.44 30.36 -9.13
CA ASP A 296 -50.16 29.60 -10.36
C ASP A 296 -50.06 28.07 -10.14
N GLU A 297 -49.74 27.63 -8.92
CA GLU A 297 -49.63 26.19 -8.58
C GLU A 297 -50.98 25.55 -8.21
N LEU A 298 -52.06 26.32 -8.09
CA LEU A 298 -53.41 25.82 -7.80
C LEU A 298 -54.37 25.84 -9.01
N GLU A 299 -54.00 26.44 -10.15
CA GLU A 299 -54.81 26.41 -11.39
C GLU A 299 -54.42 25.30 -12.39
N THR A 300 -53.40 24.47 -12.10
CA THR A 300 -52.98 23.37 -13.00
C THR A 300 -53.22 21.96 -12.47
N SER A 301 -54.19 21.78 -11.56
CA SER A 301 -54.70 20.43 -11.19
C SER A 301 -56.15 20.17 -11.58
#